data_AF-A0A453FPL8-F1
#
_entry.id   AF-A0A453FPL8-F1
#
_cell.length_a   1.000
_cell.length_b   1.000
_cell.length_c   1.000
_cell.angle_alpha   90.00
_cell.angle_beta   90.00
_cell.angle_gamma   90.00
#
_symmetry.space_group_name_H-M   'P 1'
#
loop_
_entity.id
_entity.type
_entity.pdbx_description
1 polymer ?
#
loop_
_entity_poly.entity_id
_entity_poly.type
_entity_poly.pdbx_seq_one_letter_code
_entity_poly.pdbx_strand_id
1 'polypeptide(L)'
;MENSFEKNNMLKEFYIPTYIFMPESSVEQVSHIPSCPVIVFINTRSGGQLGHNLLITYRKLLNHAQVFDLLDETPDKVLHKLYNNVERLKRDGDTLASEIHRRLRLIVAGGDGTAGWLLGVVSDLKLVHPPPVATVPLGTGNNLPYSFGWGKRNPGTDRESVISFLKLVKEAREINIDSWHTVMRMKCPKRSPCDPIAPSDLPHSLHAFHRVPKTDPEDMEYSYTYRGGFWNYFSMGMDAQVSYAFHSQRKLHPEKFKNQLSNQVN
;
A
#
# COMPACT_ATOMS: atom_id res chain seq x y z
N MET A 1 12.05 12.46 -28.91
CA MET A 1 12.54 11.12 -28.52
C MET A 1 13.69 11.33 -27.55
N GLU A 2 13.48 11.13 -26.25
CA GLU A 2 14.56 11.21 -25.25
C GLU A 2 15.57 10.08 -25.45
N ASN A 3 16.86 10.38 -25.35
CA ASN A 3 17.95 9.44 -25.57
C ASN A 3 18.00 8.38 -24.46
N SER A 4 18.43 7.15 -24.75
CA SER A 4 18.57 6.06 -23.77
C SER A 4 19.47 6.44 -22.58
N PHE A 5 20.47 7.29 -22.85
CA PHE A 5 21.34 7.87 -21.83
C PHE A 5 20.60 8.79 -20.85
N GLU A 6 19.72 9.66 -21.33
CA GLU A 6 18.91 10.56 -20.49
C GLU A 6 17.92 9.77 -19.63
N LYS A 7 17.30 8.73 -20.21
CA LYS A 7 16.41 7.82 -19.47
C LYS A 7 17.18 7.09 -18.35
N ASN A 8 18.39 6.60 -18.62
CA ASN A 8 19.22 5.95 -17.61
C ASN A 8 19.69 6.94 -16.53
N ASN A 9 19.98 8.19 -16.89
CA ASN A 9 20.35 9.22 -15.93
C ASN A 9 19.16 9.58 -15.02
N MET A 10 17.96 9.65 -15.59
CA MET A 10 16.74 9.90 -14.84
C MET A 10 16.43 8.78 -13.82
N LEU A 11 16.65 7.50 -14.16
CA LEU A 11 16.39 6.39 -13.23
C LEU A 11 17.24 6.45 -11.95
N LYS A 12 18.42 7.09 -12.01
CA LYS A 12 19.27 7.33 -10.82
C LYS A 12 18.61 8.21 -9.77
N GLU A 13 17.63 9.02 -10.17
CA GLU A 13 16.88 9.90 -9.26
C GLU A 13 15.97 9.13 -8.32
N PHE A 14 15.68 7.87 -8.65
CA PHE A 14 14.74 6.97 -7.97
C PHE A 14 15.44 5.83 -7.23
N TYR A 15 16.76 5.73 -7.36
CA TYR A 15 17.54 4.57 -6.94
C TYR A 15 17.84 4.59 -5.43
N ILE A 16 17.57 3.47 -4.76
CA ILE A 16 17.94 3.20 -3.37
C ILE A 16 18.90 2.00 -3.37
N PRO A 17 20.09 2.13 -2.77
CA PRO A 17 21.06 1.04 -2.67
C PRO A 17 20.57 -0.15 -1.84
N THR A 18 21.13 -1.33 -2.09
CA THR A 18 20.65 -2.58 -1.46
C THR A 18 20.88 -2.59 0.05
N TYR A 19 21.99 -2.02 0.52
CA TYR A 19 22.36 -1.98 1.94
C TYR A 19 21.37 -1.17 2.81
N ILE A 20 20.56 -0.30 2.20
CA ILE A 20 19.48 0.42 2.89
C ILE A 20 18.37 -0.55 3.32
N PHE A 21 18.12 -1.60 2.52
CA PHE A 21 17.12 -2.64 2.82
C PHE A 21 17.69 -3.85 3.56
N MET A 22 18.99 -4.12 3.37
CA MET A 22 19.67 -5.31 3.86
C MET A 22 20.89 -4.91 4.72
N PRO A 23 20.78 -4.95 6.06
CA PRO A 23 21.86 -4.55 6.96
C PRO A 23 23.18 -5.31 6.76
N GLU A 24 23.09 -6.56 6.30
CA GLU A 24 24.23 -7.46 6.07
C GLU A 24 24.99 -7.16 4.76
N SER A 25 24.42 -6.34 3.87
CA SER A 25 25.06 -6.03 2.58
C SER A 25 26.18 -5.01 2.74
N SER A 26 27.23 -5.16 1.92
CA SER A 26 28.33 -4.18 1.85
C SER A 26 27.81 -2.80 1.47
N VAL A 27 28.23 -1.77 2.21
CA VAL A 27 27.87 -0.38 1.93
C VAL A 27 28.37 0.00 0.53
N GLU A 28 27.44 0.42 -0.32
CA GLU A 28 27.73 0.86 -1.68
C GLU A 28 28.11 2.34 -1.66
N GLN A 29 29.29 2.70 -2.19
CA GLN A 29 29.61 4.12 -2.40
C GLN A 29 28.89 4.66 -3.62
N VAL A 30 27.83 5.43 -3.39
CA VAL A 30 27.04 6.05 -4.46
C VAL A 30 27.51 7.49 -4.66
N SER A 31 27.87 7.85 -5.89
CA SER A 31 28.32 9.21 -6.25
C SER A 31 27.19 10.23 -6.42
N HIS A 32 25.93 9.79 -6.39
CA HIS A 32 24.75 10.61 -6.65
C HIS A 32 23.67 10.37 -5.60
N ILE A 33 23.20 11.44 -4.97
CA ILE A 33 22.08 11.38 -4.02
C ILE A 33 20.77 11.51 -4.82
N PRO A 34 19.86 10.52 -4.78
CA PRO A 34 18.61 10.56 -5.52
C PRO A 34 17.73 11.74 -5.07
N SER A 35 17.15 12.48 -6.02
CA SER A 35 16.20 13.56 -5.68
C SER A 35 14.83 13.06 -5.24
N CYS A 36 14.42 11.86 -5.68
CA CYS A 36 13.11 11.27 -5.40
C CYS A 36 13.23 9.74 -5.26
N PRO A 37 13.93 9.23 -4.22
CA PRO A 37 14.01 7.79 -3.97
C PRO A 37 12.61 7.19 -3.79
N VAL A 38 12.37 6.04 -4.42
CA VAL A 38 11.04 5.38 -4.37
C VAL A 38 11.13 3.94 -3.93
N ILE A 39 10.16 3.53 -3.13
CA ILE A 39 9.87 2.13 -2.83
C ILE A 39 8.54 1.78 -3.47
N VAL A 40 8.49 0.66 -4.17
CA VAL A 40 7.32 0.22 -4.94
C VAL A 40 6.74 -1.03 -4.32
N PHE A 41 5.49 -0.96 -3.88
CA PHE A 41 4.69 -2.07 -3.39
C PHE A 41 3.67 -2.47 -4.44
N ILE A 42 3.64 -3.73 -4.84
CA ILE A 42 2.78 -4.21 -5.92
C ILE A 42 2.00 -5.42 -5.45
N ASN A 43 0.69 -5.41 -5.62
CA ASN A 43 -0.12 -6.62 -5.48
C ASN A 43 -0.21 -7.30 -6.85
N THR A 44 0.54 -8.39 -7.06
CA THR A 44 0.63 -9.06 -8.36
C THR A 44 -0.67 -9.70 -8.83
N ARG A 45 -1.61 -10.00 -7.92
CA ARG A 45 -2.96 -10.47 -8.26
C ARG A 45 -3.90 -9.37 -8.74
N SER A 46 -3.53 -8.10 -8.61
CA SER A 46 -4.39 -6.97 -9.03
C SER A 46 -4.42 -6.78 -10.54
N GLY A 47 -5.54 -6.28 -11.04
CA GLY A 47 -5.71 -5.89 -12.45
C GLY A 47 -5.71 -7.04 -13.45
N GLY A 48 -6.04 -8.27 -13.05
CA GLY A 48 -6.08 -9.40 -13.98
C GLY A 48 -4.72 -9.71 -14.61
N GLN A 49 -3.68 -9.88 -13.78
CA GLN A 49 -2.27 -10.11 -14.13
C GLN A 49 -1.45 -8.85 -14.50
N LEU A 50 -2.06 -7.67 -14.56
CA LEU A 50 -1.31 -6.41 -14.78
C LEU A 50 -0.28 -6.15 -13.66
N GLY A 51 -0.60 -6.53 -12.41
CA GLY A 51 0.32 -6.42 -11.29
C GLY A 51 1.60 -7.23 -11.49
N HIS A 52 1.51 -8.45 -12.01
CA HIS A 52 2.69 -9.28 -12.30
C HIS A 52 3.61 -8.65 -13.35
N ASN A 53 3.03 -8.14 -14.45
CA ASN A 53 3.79 -7.45 -15.49
C ASN A 53 4.46 -6.18 -14.96
N LEU A 54 3.76 -5.41 -14.11
CA LEU A 54 4.34 -4.23 -13.46
C LEU A 54 5.52 -4.59 -12.56
N LEU A 55 5.41 -5.67 -11.78
CA LEU A 55 6.51 -6.14 -10.92
C LEU A 55 7.77 -6.40 -11.75
N ILE A 56 7.63 -7.12 -12.86
CA ILE A 56 8.74 -7.40 -13.78
C ILE A 56 9.32 -6.10 -14.34
N THR A 57 8.48 -5.18 -14.81
CA THR A 57 8.94 -3.92 -15.42
C THR A 57 9.65 -3.02 -14.41
N TYR A 58 9.10 -2.85 -13.20
CA TYR A 58 9.75 -2.08 -12.14
C TYR A 58 11.09 -2.70 -11.73
N ARG A 59 11.19 -4.01 -11.55
CA ARG A 59 12.45 -4.70 -11.21
C ARG A 59 13.51 -4.64 -12.31
N LYS A 60 13.11 -4.42 -13.57
CA LYS A 60 14.04 -4.15 -14.69
C LYS A 60 14.53 -2.70 -14.74
N LEU A 61 13.79 -1.77 -14.14
CA LEU A 61 14.07 -0.33 -14.18
C LEU A 61 14.76 0.18 -12.91
N LEU A 62 14.44 -0.44 -11.78
CA LEU A 62 14.82 -0.05 -10.43
C LEU A 62 15.64 -1.15 -9.77
N ASN A 63 16.26 -0.85 -8.62
CA ASN A 63 16.88 -1.88 -7.79
C ASN A 63 15.84 -2.96 -7.44
N HIS A 64 16.16 -4.24 -7.60
CA HIS A 64 15.26 -5.31 -7.21
C HIS A 64 14.87 -5.24 -5.71
N ALA A 65 15.78 -4.75 -4.86
CA ALA A 65 15.55 -4.59 -3.43
C ALA A 65 14.54 -3.48 -3.06
N GLN A 66 14.18 -2.58 -3.98
CA GLN A 66 13.21 -1.50 -3.72
C GLN A 66 11.81 -1.78 -4.31
N VAL A 67 11.57 -3.00 -4.83
CA VAL A 67 10.31 -3.40 -5.47
C VAL A 67 9.77 -4.69 -4.85
N PHE A 68 8.72 -4.54 -4.05
CA PHE A 68 8.13 -5.60 -3.21
C PHE A 68 6.81 -6.11 -3.79
N ASP A 69 6.67 -7.44 -3.84
CA ASP A 69 5.36 -8.07 -4.02
C ASP A 69 4.68 -8.20 -2.65
N LEU A 70 3.49 -7.62 -2.55
CA LEU A 70 2.68 -7.64 -1.33
C LEU A 70 2.14 -9.02 -0.97
N LEU A 71 2.23 -9.99 -1.88
CA LEU A 71 1.92 -11.39 -1.58
C LEU A 71 3.08 -12.13 -0.92
N ASP A 72 4.31 -11.66 -1.12
CA ASP A 72 5.52 -12.25 -0.56
C ASP A 72 5.89 -11.61 0.79
N GLU A 73 5.92 -10.27 0.83
CA GLU A 73 6.26 -9.49 2.02
C GLU A 73 5.23 -8.40 2.30
N THR A 74 4.80 -8.31 3.56
CA THR A 74 3.79 -7.33 3.98
C THR A 74 4.42 -5.94 4.16
N PRO A 75 3.69 -4.84 3.89
CA PRO A 75 4.25 -3.49 3.99
C PRO A 75 4.76 -3.15 5.39
N ASP A 76 4.13 -3.66 6.45
CA ASP A 76 4.56 -3.44 7.83
C ASP A 76 5.96 -4.01 8.07
N LYS A 77 6.22 -5.26 7.65
CA LYS A 77 7.53 -5.89 7.79
C LYS A 77 8.61 -5.15 7.02
N VAL A 78 8.30 -4.77 5.77
CA VAL A 78 9.23 -4.04 4.89
C VAL A 78 9.58 -2.69 5.49
N LEU A 79 8.57 -1.89 5.86
CA LEU A 79 8.78 -0.55 6.37
C LEU A 79 9.44 -0.56 7.77
N HIS A 80 9.06 -1.47 8.66
CA HIS A 80 9.74 -1.62 9.96
C HIS A 80 11.22 -1.95 9.79
N LYS A 81 11.54 -2.94 8.92
CA LYS A 81 12.94 -3.31 8.64
C LYS A 81 13.71 -2.14 8.05
N LEU A 82 13.12 -1.44 7.07
CA LEU A 82 13.71 -0.27 6.43
C LEU A 82 14.02 0.84 7.45
N TYR A 83 13.02 1.31 8.21
CA TYR A 83 13.19 2.43 9.12
C TYR A 83 14.15 2.10 10.27
N ASN A 84 14.11 0.87 10.78
CA ASN A 84 15.07 0.43 11.80
C ASN A 84 16.52 0.46 11.26
N ASN A 85 16.74 -0.04 10.04
CA ASN A 85 18.07 -0.03 9.44
C ASN A 85 18.52 1.39 9.06
N VAL A 86 17.63 2.21 8.51
CA VAL A 86 17.90 3.63 8.20
C VAL A 86 18.28 4.38 9.46
N GLU A 87 17.57 4.19 10.57
CA GLU A 87 17.90 4.84 11.85
C GLU A 87 19.27 4.41 12.39
N ARG A 88 19.61 3.12 12.26
CA ARG A 88 20.96 2.63 12.58
C ARG A 88 22.02 3.31 11.70
N LEU A 89 21.83 3.32 10.39
CA LEU A 89 22.76 3.94 9.43
C LEU A 89 22.95 5.44 9.70
N LYS A 90 21.88 6.16 10.07
CA LYS A 90 21.96 7.58 10.47
C LYS A 90 22.86 7.77 11.69
N ARG A 91 22.76 6.89 12.69
CA ARG A 91 23.62 6.93 13.89
C ARG A 91 25.07 6.62 13.56
N ASP A 92 25.29 5.76 12.57
CA ASP A 92 26.62 5.40 12.06
C ASP A 92 27.21 6.50 11.14
N GLY A 93 26.49 7.61 10.92
CA GLY A 93 26.97 8.77 10.15
C GLY A 93 26.68 8.71 8.65
N ASP A 94 25.82 7.80 8.18
CA ASP A 94 25.46 7.68 6.77
C ASP A 94 24.56 8.84 6.31
N THR A 95 25.16 9.76 5.55
CA THR A 95 24.46 10.91 4.98
C THR A 95 23.48 10.52 3.86
N LEU A 96 23.76 9.44 3.12
CA LEU A 96 22.89 8.97 2.05
C LEU A 96 21.60 8.39 2.63
N ALA A 97 21.68 7.57 3.69
CA ALA A 97 20.51 7.07 4.40
C ALA A 97 19.65 8.21 4.97
N SER A 98 20.29 9.28 5.45
CA SER A 98 19.62 10.50 5.91
C SER A 98 18.81 11.18 4.81
N GLU A 99 19.42 11.40 3.65
CA GLU A 99 18.78 12.05 2.51
C GLU A 99 17.71 11.16 1.87
N ILE A 100 17.92 9.84 1.83
CA ILE A 100 16.92 8.89 1.33
C ILE A 100 15.68 8.93 2.21
N HIS A 101 15.81 8.86 3.54
CA HIS A 101 14.66 8.98 4.44
C HIS A 101 13.92 10.29 4.19
N ARG A 102 14.64 11.41 4.08
CA ARG A 102 14.04 12.74 3.93
C ARG A 102 13.24 12.91 2.63
N ARG A 103 13.64 12.25 1.54
CA ARG A 103 13.07 12.43 0.20
C ARG A 103 12.24 11.23 -0.28
N LEU A 104 12.06 10.22 0.56
CA LEU A 104 11.42 8.96 0.21
C LEU A 104 9.95 9.18 -0.19
N ARG A 105 9.56 8.59 -1.33
CA ARG A 105 8.16 8.43 -1.73
C ARG A 105 7.83 6.95 -1.86
N LEU A 106 6.60 6.59 -1.55
CA LEU A 106 6.10 5.23 -1.72
C LEU A 106 5.17 5.18 -2.94
N ILE A 107 5.24 4.09 -3.70
CA ILE A 107 4.30 3.78 -4.77
C ILE A 107 3.58 2.49 -4.39
N VAL A 108 2.25 2.49 -4.47
CA VAL A 108 1.44 1.27 -4.28
C VAL A 108 0.62 0.98 -5.53
N ALA A 109 0.79 -0.20 -6.10
CA ALA A 109 0.06 -0.66 -7.26
C ALA A 109 -0.93 -1.76 -6.87
N GLY A 110 -2.22 -1.45 -7.00
CA GLY A 110 -3.31 -2.33 -6.57
C GLY A 110 -4.68 -1.69 -6.71
N GLY A 111 -5.69 -2.31 -6.10
CA GLY A 111 -6.99 -1.67 -5.88
C GLY A 111 -7.02 -0.83 -4.61
N ASP A 112 -8.18 -0.24 -4.31
CA ASP A 112 -8.37 0.62 -3.14
C ASP A 112 -8.03 -0.07 -1.81
N GLY A 113 -8.32 -1.37 -1.68
CA GLY A 113 -7.93 -2.14 -0.49
C GLY A 113 -6.42 -2.29 -0.30
N THR A 114 -5.66 -2.44 -1.39
CA THR A 114 -4.20 -2.50 -1.36
C THR A 114 -3.60 -1.15 -0.99
N ALA A 115 -4.12 -0.07 -1.58
CA ALA A 115 -3.69 1.29 -1.24
C ALA A 115 -4.02 1.64 0.22
N GLY A 116 -5.24 1.33 0.67
CA GLY A 116 -5.68 1.52 2.04
C GLY A 116 -4.86 0.72 3.06
N TRP A 117 -4.41 -0.48 2.69
CA TRP A 117 -3.50 -1.27 3.53
C TRP A 117 -2.17 -0.53 3.76
N LEU A 118 -1.51 -0.06 2.70
CA LEU A 118 -0.24 0.67 2.84
C LEU A 118 -0.44 1.97 3.64
N LEU A 119 -1.51 2.73 3.37
CA LEU A 119 -1.83 3.94 4.11
C LEU A 119 -2.06 3.67 5.61
N GLY A 120 -2.74 2.57 5.93
CA GLY A 120 -2.91 2.09 7.31
C GLY A 120 -1.58 1.83 8.00
N VAL A 121 -0.69 1.05 7.36
CA VAL A 121 0.64 0.77 7.89
C VAL A 121 1.44 2.06 8.11
N VAL A 122 1.47 2.97 7.14
CA VAL A 122 2.18 4.25 7.27
C VAL A 122 1.63 5.09 8.43
N SER A 123 0.30 5.10 8.61
CA SER A 123 -0.35 5.78 9.73
C SER A 123 0.02 5.15 11.08
N ASP A 124 0.07 3.81 11.16
CA ASP A 124 0.35 3.08 12.40
C ASP A 124 1.81 3.18 12.85
N LEU A 125 2.73 3.39 11.90
CA LEU A 125 4.15 3.62 12.20
C LEU A 125 4.42 4.93 12.98
N LYS A 126 3.46 5.87 12.99
CA LYS A 126 3.57 7.17 13.69
C LYS A 126 4.89 7.89 13.44
N LEU A 127 5.33 7.87 12.19
CA LEU A 127 6.56 8.55 11.76
C LEU A 127 6.41 10.06 11.95
N VAL A 128 7.47 10.73 12.40
CA VAL A 128 7.50 12.21 12.51
C VAL A 128 7.27 12.86 11.15
N HIS A 129 7.83 12.25 10.10
CA HIS A 129 7.67 12.66 8.71
C HIS A 129 7.27 11.43 7.87
N PRO A 130 5.97 11.13 7.73
CA PRO A 130 5.53 10.02 6.90
C PRO A 130 5.81 10.31 5.41
N PRO A 131 6.27 9.31 4.63
CA PRO A 131 6.56 9.52 3.22
C PRO A 131 5.26 9.70 2.42
N PRO A 132 5.24 10.55 1.37
CA PRO A 132 4.12 10.64 0.44
C PRO A 132 3.86 9.31 -0.26
N VAL A 133 2.58 9.00 -0.52
CA VAL A 133 2.16 7.74 -1.17
C VAL A 133 1.47 8.04 -2.50
N ALA A 134 2.03 7.53 -3.59
CA ALA A 134 1.42 7.54 -4.91
C ALA A 134 0.71 6.20 -5.19
N THR A 135 -0.47 6.25 -5.78
CA THR A 135 -1.30 5.05 -6.00
C THR A 135 -1.46 4.76 -7.48
N VAL A 136 -1.04 3.57 -7.92
CA VAL A 136 -1.24 3.09 -9.30
C VAL A 136 -2.56 2.31 -9.38
N PRO A 137 -3.54 2.79 -10.18
CA PRO A 137 -4.87 2.19 -10.27
C PRO A 137 -4.85 0.84 -11.01
N LEU A 138 -4.88 -0.27 -10.27
CA LEU A 138 -5.00 -1.64 -10.82
C LEU A 138 -6.31 -2.35 -10.43
N GLY A 139 -7.17 -1.73 -9.64
CA GLY A 139 -8.46 -2.30 -9.24
C GLY A 139 -9.59 -2.01 -10.22
N THR A 140 -10.79 -2.50 -9.89
CA THR A 140 -12.02 -2.17 -10.63
C THR A 140 -12.50 -0.75 -10.30
N GLY A 141 -12.61 -0.41 -9.02
CA GLY A 141 -13.17 0.87 -8.54
C GLY A 141 -12.21 2.05 -8.67
N ASN A 142 -10.98 1.88 -8.17
CA ASN A 142 -9.90 2.89 -8.20
C ASN A 142 -10.35 4.27 -7.70
N ASN A 143 -11.16 4.28 -6.65
CA ASN A 143 -11.66 5.51 -6.06
C ASN A 143 -10.55 6.32 -5.37
N LEU A 144 -9.59 5.65 -4.71
CA LEU A 144 -8.46 6.31 -4.05
C LEU A 144 -7.52 6.96 -5.07
N PRO A 145 -6.98 6.24 -6.08
CA PRO A 145 -6.17 6.87 -7.12
C PRO A 145 -6.87 8.03 -7.82
N TYR A 146 -8.16 7.93 -8.09
CA TYR A 146 -8.92 9.02 -8.68
C TYR A 146 -9.00 10.24 -7.76
N SER A 147 -9.33 10.04 -6.48
CA SER A 147 -9.45 11.12 -5.49
C SER A 147 -8.12 11.81 -5.22
N PHE A 148 -7.00 11.07 -5.31
CA PHE A 148 -5.64 11.61 -5.18
C PHE A 148 -5.10 12.24 -6.46
N GLY A 149 -5.86 12.22 -7.57
CA GLY A 149 -5.48 12.86 -8.83
C GLY A 149 -4.65 11.99 -9.79
N TRP A 150 -4.44 10.70 -9.49
CA TRP A 150 -3.73 9.75 -10.37
C TRP A 150 -4.60 9.16 -11.47
N GLY A 151 -5.91 9.42 -11.43
CA GLY A 151 -6.88 8.93 -12.40
C GLY A 151 -7.41 7.52 -12.11
N LYS A 152 -8.38 7.06 -12.92
CA LYS A 152 -9.07 5.77 -12.73
C LYS A 152 -8.45 4.60 -13.50
N ARG A 153 -7.66 4.89 -14.53
CA ARG A 153 -7.13 3.91 -15.49
C ARG A 153 -5.67 3.65 -15.21
N ASN A 154 -5.27 2.39 -15.32
CA ASN A 154 -3.85 2.01 -15.25
C ASN A 154 -3.05 2.80 -16.30
N PRO A 155 -1.94 3.48 -15.91
CA PRO A 155 -1.07 4.17 -16.86
C PRO A 155 -0.40 3.23 -17.88
N GLY A 156 -0.41 1.91 -17.65
CA GLY A 156 0.20 0.90 -18.51
C GLY A 156 1.29 0.12 -17.77
N THR A 157 1.67 -1.04 -18.29
CA THR A 157 2.65 -1.94 -17.63
C THR A 157 3.97 -2.07 -18.39
N ASP A 158 4.06 -1.48 -19.58
CA ASP A 158 5.28 -1.45 -20.37
C ASP A 158 6.30 -0.45 -19.80
N ARG A 159 7.52 -0.52 -20.33
CA ARG A 159 8.66 0.28 -19.86
C ARG A 159 8.39 1.78 -19.95
N GLU A 160 7.76 2.27 -21.01
CA GLU A 160 7.58 3.70 -21.23
C GLU A 160 6.49 4.27 -20.31
N SER A 161 5.43 3.50 -20.10
CA SER A 161 4.36 3.81 -19.15
C SER A 161 4.89 3.92 -17.72
N VAL A 162 5.72 2.96 -17.28
CA VAL A 162 6.31 2.98 -15.94
C VAL A 162 7.29 4.16 -15.76
N ILE A 163 8.15 4.43 -16.76
CA ILE A 163 9.04 5.58 -16.76
C ILE A 163 8.25 6.89 -16.66
N SER A 164 7.16 7.01 -17.43
CA SER A 164 6.30 8.20 -17.41
C SER A 164 5.62 8.38 -16.06
N PHE A 165 5.14 7.29 -15.45
CA PHE A 165 4.57 7.34 -14.10
C PHE A 165 5.60 7.76 -13.05
N LEU A 166 6.85 7.27 -13.12
CA LEU A 166 7.92 7.73 -12.23
C LEU A 166 8.20 9.23 -12.36
N LYS A 167 8.17 9.80 -13.58
CA LYS A 167 8.26 11.26 -13.77
C LYS A 167 7.13 12.00 -13.09
N LEU A 168 5.90 11.54 -13.28
CA LEU A 168 4.73 12.12 -12.60
C LEU A 168 4.89 12.03 -11.08
N VAL A 169 5.38 10.92 -10.54
CA VAL A 169 5.65 10.77 -9.10
C VAL A 169 6.71 11.74 -8.62
N LYS A 170 7.76 12.03 -9.39
CA LYS A 170 8.79 13.02 -9.03
C LYS A 170 8.25 14.45 -9.05
N GLU A 171 7.45 14.79 -10.05
CA GLU A 171 6.90 16.14 -10.25
C GLU A 171 5.65 16.42 -9.42
N ALA A 172 5.02 15.36 -8.88
CA ALA A 172 3.79 15.49 -8.11
C ALA A 172 3.97 16.35 -6.85
N ARG A 173 2.96 17.17 -6.60
CA ARG A 173 2.82 17.97 -5.38
C ARG A 173 2.38 17.07 -4.23
N GLU A 174 3.06 17.21 -3.10
CA GLU A 174 2.68 16.55 -1.86
C GLU A 174 1.44 17.23 -1.27
N ILE A 175 0.46 16.42 -0.87
CA ILE A 175 -0.78 16.88 -0.27
C ILE A 175 -1.02 16.12 1.02
N ASN A 176 -1.47 16.83 2.05
CA ASN A 176 -1.98 16.20 3.26
C ASN A 176 -3.39 15.67 2.97
N ILE A 177 -3.68 14.50 3.51
CA ILE A 177 -5.00 13.86 3.40
C ILE A 177 -5.55 13.60 4.79
N ASP A 178 -6.86 13.73 4.92
CA ASP A 178 -7.55 13.33 6.14
C ASP A 178 -7.73 11.81 6.17
N SER A 179 -7.78 11.25 7.37
CA SER A 179 -8.13 9.85 7.60
C SER A 179 -9.23 9.75 8.64
N TRP A 180 -10.16 8.83 8.40
CA TRP A 180 -11.27 8.57 9.30
C TRP A 180 -10.92 7.33 10.13
N HIS A 181 -10.83 7.49 11.45
CA HIS A 181 -10.63 6.37 12.36
C HIS A 181 -11.96 5.90 12.94
N THR A 182 -12.44 4.76 12.48
CA THR A 182 -13.76 4.23 12.86
C THR A 182 -13.61 3.18 13.94
N VAL A 183 -14.45 3.26 14.98
CA VAL A 183 -14.59 2.24 16.03
C VAL A 183 -15.98 1.61 15.91
N MET A 184 -16.05 0.33 15.59
CA MET A 184 -17.30 -0.42 15.49
C MET A 184 -17.43 -1.36 16.68
N ARG A 185 -18.61 -1.39 17.31
CA ARG A 185 -18.93 -2.37 18.34
C ARG A 185 -20.11 -3.21 17.91
N MET A 186 -19.90 -4.51 17.77
CA MET A 186 -20.93 -5.47 17.37
C MET A 186 -21.36 -6.30 18.57
N LYS A 187 -22.68 -6.42 18.77
CA LYS A 187 -23.25 -7.30 19.81
C LYS A 187 -23.05 -8.75 19.39
N CYS A 188 -22.53 -9.59 20.27
CA CYS A 188 -22.52 -11.03 20.04
C CYS A 188 -23.89 -11.61 20.41
N PRO A 189 -24.59 -12.31 19.50
CA PRO A 189 -25.83 -13.00 19.85
C PRO A 189 -25.57 -14.04 20.94
N LYS A 190 -26.31 -13.96 22.06
CA LYS A 190 -26.32 -15.02 23.09
C LYS A 190 -26.72 -16.33 22.40
N ARG A 191 -25.80 -17.31 22.28
CA ARG A 191 -25.96 -18.67 21.71
C ARG A 191 -25.51 -18.94 20.27
N SER A 192 -24.73 -18.06 19.64
CA SER A 192 -23.98 -18.43 18.43
C SER A 192 -22.50 -18.56 18.78
N PRO A 193 -21.77 -19.61 18.35
CA PRO A 193 -20.32 -19.55 18.24
C PRO A 193 -20.00 -18.64 17.05
N CYS A 194 -20.37 -17.36 17.14
CA CYS A 194 -19.74 -16.35 16.30
C CYS A 194 -18.36 -16.15 16.91
N ASP A 195 -17.47 -17.10 16.63
CA ASP A 195 -16.05 -16.88 16.81
C ASP A 195 -15.71 -15.54 16.12
N PRO A 196 -14.86 -14.70 16.72
CA PRO A 196 -14.48 -13.45 16.10
C PRO A 196 -14.03 -13.72 14.67
N ILE A 197 -14.44 -12.87 13.72
CA ILE A 197 -13.92 -12.92 12.34
C ILE A 197 -12.41 -13.10 12.45
N ALA A 198 -11.90 -14.19 11.87
CA ALA A 198 -10.49 -14.51 11.98
C ALA A 198 -9.69 -13.29 11.48
N PRO A 199 -8.56 -12.93 12.11
CA PRO A 199 -7.77 -11.78 11.67
C PRO A 199 -7.41 -11.81 10.18
N SER A 200 -7.32 -13.00 9.57
CA SER A 200 -7.11 -13.22 8.14
C SER A 200 -8.27 -12.79 7.24
N ASP A 201 -9.49 -12.74 7.76
CA ASP A 201 -10.71 -12.39 7.03
C ASP A 201 -11.08 -10.91 7.19
N LEU A 202 -10.42 -10.20 8.11
CA LEU A 202 -10.55 -8.76 8.24
C LEU A 202 -9.76 -8.05 7.14
N PRO A 203 -10.29 -6.92 6.61
CA PRO A 203 -9.49 -6.03 5.79
C PRO A 203 -8.24 -5.62 6.55
N HIS A 204 -7.10 -5.51 5.86
CA HIS A 204 -5.81 -5.20 6.51
C HIS A 204 -5.79 -3.85 7.25
N SER A 205 -6.71 -2.94 6.95
CA SER A 205 -6.86 -1.66 7.66
C SER A 205 -7.74 -1.74 8.92
N LEU A 206 -8.24 -2.93 9.28
CA LEU A 206 -9.14 -3.16 10.40
C LEU A 206 -8.57 -4.19 11.39
N HIS A 207 -8.61 -3.85 12.68
CA HIS A 207 -8.13 -4.69 13.77
C HIS A 207 -9.26 -5.02 14.74
N ALA A 208 -9.35 -6.29 15.14
CA ALA A 208 -10.25 -6.73 16.20
C ALA A 208 -9.60 -6.53 17.58
N PHE A 209 -10.40 -6.08 18.54
CA PHE A 209 -10.04 -5.91 19.94
C PHE A 209 -11.08 -6.60 20.83
N HIS A 210 -10.61 -7.42 21.75
CA HIS A 210 -11.42 -7.96 22.84
C HIS A 210 -11.40 -6.96 24.00
N ARG A 211 -12.57 -6.51 24.47
CA ARG A 211 -12.64 -5.78 25.73
C ARG A 211 -12.53 -6.78 26.88
N VAL A 212 -11.60 -6.54 27.80
CA VAL A 212 -11.63 -7.14 29.13
C VAL A 212 -12.90 -6.64 29.83
N PRO A 213 -13.77 -7.49 30.38
CA PRO A 213 -14.95 -7.05 31.11
C PRO A 213 -14.54 -6.12 32.26
N LYS A 214 -15.28 -5.02 32.46
CA LYS A 214 -15.21 -4.31 33.74
C LYS A 214 -15.90 -5.18 34.79
N THR A 215 -15.46 -5.03 36.03
CA THR A 215 -15.67 -5.86 37.23
C THR A 215 -17.11 -6.27 37.61
N ASP A 216 -18.14 -5.95 36.82
CA ASP A 216 -19.53 -6.33 37.10
C ASP A 216 -19.98 -7.58 36.32
N PRO A 217 -20.43 -8.65 37.00
CA PRO A 217 -20.91 -9.88 36.38
C PRO A 217 -22.11 -9.72 35.44
N GLU A 218 -22.90 -8.65 35.59
CA GLU A 218 -24.09 -8.38 34.77
C GLU A 218 -23.77 -7.63 33.46
N ASP A 219 -22.57 -7.05 33.35
CA ASP A 219 -22.07 -6.30 32.18
C ASP A 219 -21.40 -7.23 31.12
N MET A 220 -21.57 -8.55 31.26
CA MET A 220 -21.08 -9.58 30.32
C MET A 220 -21.85 -9.61 28.99
N GLU A 221 -22.17 -8.45 28.40
CA GLU A 221 -22.56 -8.37 26.99
C GLU A 221 -21.27 -8.47 26.15
N TYR A 222 -20.93 -9.71 25.75
CA TYR A 222 -19.81 -9.96 24.84
C TYR A 222 -19.98 -9.12 23.58
N SER A 223 -19.13 -8.11 23.41
CA SER A 223 -19.14 -7.22 22.27
C SER A 223 -17.80 -7.26 21.56
N TYR A 224 -17.81 -7.52 20.26
CA TYR A 224 -16.60 -7.41 19.44
C TYR A 224 -16.37 -5.96 19.07
N THR A 225 -15.18 -5.44 19.39
CA THR A 225 -14.80 -4.08 18.99
C THR A 225 -13.82 -4.18 17.84
N TYR A 226 -14.09 -3.47 16.76
CA TYR A 226 -13.19 -3.33 15.61
C TYR A 226 -12.76 -1.87 15.49
N ARG A 227 -11.51 -1.65 15.08
CA ARG A 227 -10.98 -0.32 14.80
C ARG A 227 -10.24 -0.32 13.48
N GLY A 228 -10.37 0.74 12.70
CA GLY A 228 -9.62 0.84 11.46
C GLY A 228 -9.66 2.22 10.83
N GLY A 229 -8.68 2.47 9.96
CA GLY A 229 -8.56 3.68 9.17
C GLY A 229 -9.25 3.57 7.81
N PHE A 230 -9.88 4.66 7.38
CA PHE A 230 -10.52 4.80 6.08
C PHE A 230 -10.09 6.13 5.42
N TRP A 231 -9.78 6.07 4.12
CA TRP A 231 -9.31 7.22 3.32
C TRP A 231 -10.25 7.60 2.17
N ASN A 232 -11.42 6.95 2.09
CA ASN A 232 -12.37 7.17 1.01
C ASN A 232 -13.80 7.23 1.54
N TYR A 233 -14.36 6.09 1.93
CA TYR A 233 -15.69 6.01 2.54
C TYR A 233 -15.81 4.82 3.49
N PHE A 234 -16.82 4.90 4.35
CA PHE A 234 -17.33 3.80 5.16
C PHE A 234 -18.83 3.71 4.89
N SER A 235 -19.35 2.54 4.54
CA SER A 235 -20.77 2.35 4.23
C SER A 235 -21.39 1.19 5.00
N MET A 236 -22.70 1.29 5.23
CA MET A 236 -23.54 0.29 5.89
C MET A 236 -24.91 0.22 5.22
N GLY A 237 -25.63 -0.90 5.39
CA GLY A 237 -26.94 -1.12 4.77
C GLY A 237 -26.83 -1.60 3.32
N MET A 238 -27.72 -1.12 2.45
CA MET A 238 -27.88 -1.63 1.08
C MET A 238 -26.60 -1.50 0.24
N ASP A 239 -25.89 -0.37 0.34
CA ASP A 239 -24.63 -0.16 -0.39
C ASP A 239 -23.56 -1.19 -0.02
N ALA A 240 -23.40 -1.44 1.29
CA ALA A 240 -22.47 -2.45 1.80
C ALA A 240 -22.89 -3.87 1.38
N GLN A 241 -24.19 -4.17 1.35
CA GLN A 241 -24.71 -5.47 0.92
C GLN A 241 -24.42 -5.73 -0.57
N VAL A 242 -24.63 -4.75 -1.43
CA VAL A 242 -24.32 -4.86 -2.87
C VAL A 242 -22.82 -5.02 -3.09
N SER A 243 -22.00 -4.21 -2.42
CA SER A 243 -20.54 -4.30 -2.47
C SER A 243 -20.02 -5.66 -2.00
N TYR A 244 -20.62 -6.21 -0.94
CA TYR A 244 -20.30 -7.54 -0.42
C TYR A 244 -20.68 -8.67 -1.41
N ALA A 245 -21.86 -8.57 -2.03
CA ALA A 245 -22.30 -9.54 -3.04
C ALA A 245 -21.36 -9.56 -4.24
N PHE A 246 -20.99 -8.37 -4.76
CA PHE A 246 -20.02 -8.24 -5.85
C PHE A 246 -18.66 -8.82 -5.47
N HIS A 247 -18.14 -8.49 -4.28
CA HIS A 247 -16.87 -9.01 -3.79
C HIS A 247 -16.88 -10.54 -3.66
N SER A 248 -17.97 -11.11 -3.14
CA SER A 248 -18.15 -12.55 -2.99
C SER A 248 -18.19 -13.26 -4.34
N GLN A 249 -18.94 -12.72 -5.31
CA GLN A 249 -18.96 -13.23 -6.68
C GLN A 249 -17.57 -13.19 -7.31
N ARG A 250 -16.81 -12.11 -7.09
CA ARG A 250 -15.44 -11.99 -7.59
C ARG A 250 -14.49 -13.02 -6.97
N LYS A 251 -14.66 -13.36 -5.70
CA LYS A 251 -13.88 -14.42 -5.04
C LYS A 251 -14.25 -15.81 -5.56
N LEU A 252 -15.53 -16.07 -5.80
CA LEU A 252 -16.02 -17.36 -6.29
C LEU A 252 -15.73 -17.62 -7.77
N HIS A 253 -15.80 -16.57 -8.60
CA HIS A 253 -15.69 -16.65 -10.06
C HIS A 253 -14.65 -15.67 -10.63
N PRO A 254 -13.38 -15.73 -10.20
CA PRO A 254 -12.36 -14.76 -10.61
C PRO A 254 -12.19 -14.65 -12.14
N GLU A 255 -12.51 -15.71 -12.88
CA GLU A 255 -12.47 -15.77 -14.34
C GLU A 255 -13.42 -14.78 -15.02
N LYS A 256 -14.53 -14.40 -14.36
CA LYS A 256 -15.52 -13.45 -14.87
C LYS A 256 -15.10 -12.00 -14.67
N PHE A 257 -14.14 -11.74 -13.78
CA PHE A 257 -13.78 -10.39 -13.34
C PHE A 257 -12.42 -9.90 -13.85
N LYS A 258 -12.07 -10.26 -15.09
CA LYS A 258 -10.76 -9.94 -15.68
C LYS A 258 -10.62 -8.53 -16.23
N ASN A 259 -11.72 -7.82 -16.50
CA ASN A 259 -11.70 -6.51 -17.17
C ASN A 259 -12.39 -5.45 -16.31
N GLN A 260 -11.67 -4.35 -16.02
CA GLN A 260 -12.18 -3.22 -15.25
C GLN A 260 -13.48 -2.64 -15.82
N LEU A 261 -13.58 -2.45 -17.14
CA LEU A 261 -14.75 -1.84 -17.77
C LEU A 261 -15.98 -2.75 -17.63
N SER A 262 -15.83 -4.03 -17.93
CA SER A 262 -16.91 -5.02 -17.76
C SER A 262 -17.36 -5.13 -16.31
N ASN A 263 -16.41 -5.03 -15.37
CA ASN A 263 -16.68 -5.11 -13.93
C ASN A 263 -17.39 -3.86 -13.37
N GLN A 264 -17.44 -2.74 -14.11
CA GLN A 264 -18.14 -1.52 -13.68
C GLN A 264 -19.58 -1.45 -14.21
N VAL A 265 -19.92 -2.27 -15.20
CA VAL A 265 -21.23 -2.25 -15.88
C VAL A 265 -22.14 -3.40 -15.41
N ASN A 266 -21.55 -4.47 -14.85
CA ASN A 266 -22.23 -5.62 -14.26
C ASN A 266 -22.37 -5.46 -12.75
#